data_AF-A0A0F3GLY1-F1
#
_entry.id   AF-A0A0F3GLY1-F1
#
_cell.length_a   1.000
_cell.length_b   1.000
_cell.length_c   1.000
_cell.angle_alpha   90.00
_cell.angle_beta   90.00
_cell.angle_gamma   90.00
#
_symmetry.space_group_name_H-M   'P 1'
#
loop_
_entity.id
_entity.type
_entity.pdbx_description
1 polymer ?
#
loop_
_entity_poly.entity_id
_entity_poly.type
_entity_poly.pdbx_seq_one_letter_code
_entity_poly.pdbx_strand_id
1 'polypeptide(L)' 'AKKGSWAIDYVVRLNNSGVFQLPQTRAEALYAPEMFVGIPNANWEIMP' A
#
# COMPACT_ATOMS: atom_id res chain seq x y z
N ALA A 1 -6.77 -23.10 8.46
CA ALA A 1 -7.46 -22.42 7.35
C ALA A 1 -6.41 -21.99 6.32
N LYS A 2 -6.57 -22.31 5.03
CA LYS A 2 -5.67 -21.77 4.01
C LYS A 2 -5.82 -20.24 4.03
N LYS A 3 -4.74 -19.52 4.32
CA LYS A 3 -4.67 -18.08 4.18
C LYS A 3 -4.77 -17.79 2.67
N GLY A 4 -5.93 -17.32 2.22
CA GLY A 4 -6.11 -16.95 0.82
C GLY A 4 -5.12 -15.83 0.47
N SER A 5 -4.48 -15.93 -0.68
CA SER A 5 -3.72 -14.80 -1.24
C SER A 5 -4.69 -13.88 -1.97
N TRP A 6 -4.60 -12.58 -1.72
CA TRP A 6 -5.35 -11.56 -2.44
C TRP A 6 -4.37 -10.67 -3.18
N ALA A 7 -4.75 -10.24 -4.39
CA ALA A 7 -4.01 -9.28 -5.19
C ALA A 7 -4.99 -8.20 -5.69
N ILE A 8 -4.52 -6.95 -5.73
CA ILE A 8 -5.29 -5.80 -6.19
C ILE A 8 -4.35 -4.99 -7.08
N ASP A 9 -4.79 -4.70 -8.29
CA ASP A 9 -4.08 -3.85 -9.24
C ASP A 9 -4.79 -2.51 -9.38
N TYR A 10 -4.02 -1.44 -9.48
CA TYR A 10 -4.55 -0.09 -9.65
C TYR A 10 -3.55 0.77 -10.45
N VAL A 11 -4.06 1.78 -11.15
CA VAL A 11 -3.24 2.73 -11.91
C VAL A 11 -3.02 3.98 -11.07
N VAL A 12 -1.77 4.43 -10.97
CA VAL A 12 -1.38 5.68 -10.30
C VAL A 12 -0.77 6.62 -11.33
N ARG A 13 -1.07 7.91 -11.20
CA ARG A 13 -0.40 8.98 -11.94
C ARG A 13 0.43 9.83 -11.00
N LEU A 14 1.72 9.94 -11.29
CA LEU A 14 2.66 10.82 -10.60
C LEU A 14 2.86 12.06 -11.48
N ASN A 15 2.72 13.25 -10.89
CA ASN A 15 2.71 14.51 -11.65
C ASN A 15 4.00 15.32 -11.50
N ASN A 16 4.91 14.86 -10.64
CA ASN A 16 6.13 15.59 -10.27
C ASN A 16 7.30 14.61 -10.17
N SER A 17 8.49 15.09 -10.49
CA SER A 17 9.73 14.38 -10.16
C SER A 17 10.07 14.53 -8.68
N GLY A 18 10.83 13.56 -8.15
CA GLY A 18 11.26 13.55 -6.75
C GLY A 18 11.12 12.17 -6.10
N VAL A 19 11.36 12.14 -4.77
CA VAL A 19 11.25 10.94 -3.95
C VAL A 19 9.89 10.92 -3.24
N PHE A 20 9.07 9.92 -3.57
CA PHE A 20 7.77 9.70 -2.95
C PHE A 20 7.92 8.70 -1.80
N GLN A 21 7.67 9.18 -0.58
CA GLN A 21 7.55 8.34 0.61
C GLN A 21 6.14 7.78 0.66
N LEU A 22 5.96 6.59 0.09
CA LEU A 22 4.63 5.98 0.04
C LEU A 22 4.15 5.62 1.44
N PRO A 23 2.88 5.89 1.77
CA PRO A 23 2.31 5.42 3.02
C PRO A 23 2.28 3.90 3.05
N GLN A 24 2.27 3.31 4.24
CA GLN A 24 2.10 1.87 4.41
C GLN A 24 0.78 1.37 3.82
N THR A 25 0.79 0.20 3.19
CA THR A 25 -0.43 -0.50 2.78
C THR A 25 -1.11 -1.03 4.03
N ARG A 26 -2.34 -0.59 4.29
CA ARG A 26 -3.12 -0.96 5.48
C ARG A 26 -4.23 -1.94 5.10
N ALA A 27 -4.34 -3.03 5.82
CA ALA A 27 -5.50 -3.92 5.78
C ALA A 27 -6.08 -4.04 7.19
N GLU A 28 -7.40 -3.89 7.31
CA GLU A 28 -8.11 -3.93 8.59
C GLU A 28 -9.41 -4.71 8.47
N ALA A 29 -9.83 -5.34 9.56
CA ALA A 29 -11.11 -6.03 9.60
C ALA A 29 -12.25 -5.02 9.78
N LEU A 30 -13.25 -5.08 8.89
CA LEU A 30 -14.38 -4.14 8.89
C LEU A 30 -15.17 -4.14 10.22
N TYR A 31 -15.23 -5.29 10.90
CA TYR A 31 -16.04 -5.49 12.12
C TYR A 31 -15.21 -5.73 13.38
N ALA A 32 -13.88 -5.64 13.30
CA ALA A 32 -12.96 -5.83 14.42
C ALA A 32 -11.75 -4.89 14.21
N PRO A 33 -11.92 -3.57 14.41
CA PRO A 33 -10.92 -2.56 14.03
C PRO A 33 -9.57 -2.71 14.76
N GLU A 34 -9.53 -3.39 15.89
CA GLU A 34 -8.32 -3.79 16.60
C GLU A 34 -7.46 -4.78 15.80
N MET A 35 -8.05 -5.48 14.83
CA MET A 35 -7.34 -6.35 13.91
C MET A 35 -6.96 -5.60 12.64
N PHE A 36 -5.72 -5.12 12.59
CA PHE A 36 -5.14 -4.47 11.42
C PHE A 36 -3.68 -4.87 11.21
N VAL A 37 -3.20 -4.69 9.98
CA VAL A 37 -1.79 -4.80 9.61
C VAL A 37 -1.40 -3.62 8.73
N GLY A 38 -0.20 -3.12 8.93
CA GLY A 38 0.45 -2.14 8.06
C GLY A 38 1.71 -2.75 7.46
N ILE A 39 1.83 -2.72 6.13
CA ILE A 39 3.00 -3.22 5.40
C ILE A 39 3.71 -2.01 4.80
N PRO A 40 5.01 -1.79 5.11
CA PRO A 40 5.74 -0.65 4.58
C PRO A 40 5.90 -0.76 3.07
N ASN A 41 5.72 0.37 2.38
CA ASN A 41 5.99 0.49 0.95
C ASN A 41 7.38 1.11 0.74
N ALA A 42 8.07 0.70 -0.32
CA ALA A 42 9.35 1.29 -0.67
C ALA A 42 9.16 2.73 -1.16
N ASN A 43 10.20 3.55 -0.99
CA ASN A 43 10.23 4.87 -1.61
C ASN A 43 10.29 4.73 -3.13
N TRP A 44 9.60 5.61 -3.83
CA TRP A 44 9.69 5.70 -5.29
C TRP A 44 10.50 6.92 -5.67
N GLU A 45 11.54 6.71 -6.48
CA GLU A 45 12.31 7.80 -7.08
C GLU A 45 11.84 8.01 -8.51
N ILE A 46 11.32 9.20 -8.78
CA ILE A 46 10.79 9.58 -10.08
C ILE A 46 11.70 10.63 -10.68
N MET A 47 12.38 10.25 -11.75
CA MET A 47 13.23 11.13 -12.53
C MET A 47 12.37 12.00 -13.49
N PRO A 48 12.86 13.17 -13.92
CA PRO A 48 12.22 13.99 -14.95
C PRO A 48 12.03 13.25 -16.28
#